data_AF-A0A6J4TYJ0-F1
#
_entry.id   AF-A0A6J4TYJ0-F1
#
_cell.length_a   1.000
_cell.length_b   1.000
_cell.length_c   1.000
_cell.angle_alpha   90.00
_cell.angle_beta   90.00
_cell.angle_gamma   90.00
#
_symmetry.space_group_name_H-M   'P 1'
#
loop_
_entity.id
_entity.type
_entity.pdbx_description
1 polymer ?
#
loop_
_entity_poly.entity_id
_entity_poly.type
_entity_poly.pdbx_seq_one_letter_code
_entity_poly.pdbx_strand_id
1 'polypeptide(L)' 'NRGEEPVRVLMLSTKIDPAVVVYPDSGKIAVFGGAHNEDDVIVRRESAVDYWDGER' A
#
# COMPACT_ATOMS: atom_id res chain seq x y z
N ASN A 1 5.27 -17.18 5.64
CA ASN A 1 6.45 -18.03 5.85
C ASN A 1 6.61 -18.29 7.34
N ARG A 2 6.19 -19.46 7.85
CA ARG A 2 6.29 -19.85 9.28
C ARG A 2 6.89 -21.26 9.48
N GLY A 3 7.48 -21.84 8.43
CA GLY A 3 8.09 -23.17 8.48
C GLY A 3 9.60 -23.09 8.70
N GLU A 4 10.22 -24.24 8.99
CA GLU A 4 11.67 -24.33 9.25
C GLU A 4 12.50 -24.47 7.96
N GLU A 5 11.86 -24.81 6.83
CA GLU A 5 12.51 -24.98 5.54
C GLU A 5 12.59 -23.67 4.72
N PRO A 6 13.59 -23.51 3.84
CA PRO A 6 13.72 -22.33 2.99
C PRO A 6 12.55 -22.13 2.03
N VAL A 7 11.97 -20.93 2.03
CA VAL A 7 11.01 -20.49 1.01
C VAL A 7 11.75 -19.78 -0.11
N ARG A 8 11.51 -20.21 -1.36
CA ARG A 8 11.98 -19.51 -2.57
C ARG A 8 10.81 -18.77 -3.19
N VAL A 9 10.93 -17.46 -3.37
CA VAL A 9 9.92 -16.62 -3.99
C VAL A 9 10.56 -15.84 -5.13
N LEU A 10 9.93 -15.86 -6.30
CA LEU A 10 10.21 -14.94 -7.39
C LEU A 10 9.01 -14.00 -7.53
N MET A 11 9.24 -12.70 -7.39
CA MET A 11 8.25 -11.67 -7.71
C MET A 11 8.76 -10.90 -8.92
N LEU A 12 8.01 -10.98 -10.01
CA LEU A 12 8.27 -10.24 -11.24
C LEU A 12 7.06 -9.33 -11.50
N SER A 13 7.31 -8.07 -11.81
CA SER A 13 6.25 -7.09 -12.05
C SER A 13 6.63 -6.14 -13.18
N THR A 14 5.68 -5.84 -14.05
CA THR A 14 5.76 -4.77 -15.06
C THR A 14 5.08 -3.49 -14.57
N LYS A 15 4.99 -3.32 -13.25
CA LYS A 15 4.15 -2.34 -12.56
C LYS A 15 4.14 -0.98 -13.24
N ILE A 16 2.91 -0.50 -13.47
CA ILE A 16 2.59 0.85 -13.93
C ILE A 16 1.93 1.55 -12.75
N ASP A 17 2.31 2.81 -12.52
CA ASP A 17 1.79 3.60 -11.42
C ASP A 17 0.36 4.10 -11.70
N PRO A 18 -0.48 4.30 -10.65
CA PRO A 18 -0.15 4.19 -9.22
C PRO A 18 -0.20 2.75 -8.67
N ALA A 19 0.47 2.56 -7.53
CA ALA A 19 0.47 1.31 -6.77
C ALA A 19 -0.36 1.42 -5.50
N VAL A 20 -0.95 0.30 -5.08
CA VAL A 20 -1.53 0.17 -3.75
C VAL A 20 -0.94 -1.06 -3.04
N VAL A 21 -0.48 -0.88 -1.81
CA VAL A 21 0.01 -1.96 -0.94
C VAL A 21 -0.82 -1.99 0.33
N VAL A 22 -1.33 -3.17 0.69
CA VAL A 22 -2.05 -3.39 1.94
C VAL A 22 -1.12 -4.10 2.92
N TYR A 23 -1.06 -3.60 4.15
CA TYR A 23 -0.35 -4.19 5.28
C TYR A 23 -1.37 -4.67 6.32
N PRO A 24 -1.86 -5.93 6.23
CA PRO A 24 -2.94 -6.43 7.07
C PRO A 24 -2.56 -6.53 8.54
N ASP A 25 -1.28 -6.81 8.82
CA ASP A 25 -0.72 -6.98 10.16
C ASP A 25 -0.73 -5.70 10.99
N SER A 26 -0.59 -4.56 10.34
CA SER A 26 -0.49 -3.26 10.99
C SER A 26 -1.59 -2.28 10.59
N GLY A 27 -2.58 -2.76 9.82
CA GLY A 27 -3.77 -2.01 9.43
C GLY A 27 -3.46 -0.80 8.53
N LYS A 28 -2.37 -0.85 7.74
CA LYS A 28 -1.96 0.27 6.88
C LYS A 28 -2.26 0.02 5.42
N ILE A 29 -2.42 1.11 4.68
CA ILE A 29 -2.49 1.14 3.21
C ILE A 29 -1.45 2.13 2.73
N ALA A 30 -0.61 1.73 1.78
CA ALA A 30 0.28 2.62 1.07
C ALA A 30 -0.22 2.84 -0.36
N VAL A 31 -0.18 4.08 -0.81
CA VAL A 31 -0.40 4.47 -2.21
C VAL A 31 0.89 5.10 -2.71
N PHE A 32 1.38 4.61 -3.85
CA PHE A 32 2.59 5.12 -4.49
C PHE A 32 2.22 5.70 -5.86
N GLY A 33 2.36 7.03 -6.01
CA GLY A 33 1.87 7.81 -7.15
C GLY A 33 2.75 7.71 -8.41
N GLY A 34 4.00 7.27 -8.27
CA GLY A 34 4.89 6.96 -9.39
C GLY A 34 6.06 7.93 -9.53
N ALA A 35 6.16 8.63 -10.68
CA ALA A 35 7.36 9.38 -11.09
C ALA A 35 7.81 10.47 -10.09
N HIS A 36 6.89 10.99 -9.30
CA HIS A 36 7.15 11.91 -8.20
C HIS A 36 6.58 11.32 -6.92
N ASN A 37 7.40 11.25 -5.87
CA ASN A 37 7.08 10.67 -4.56
C ASN A 37 6.40 11.67 -3.62
N GLU A 38 6.03 12.84 -4.12
CA GLU A 38 5.43 13.92 -3.35
C GLU A 38 4.03 13.56 -2.82
N ASP A 39 3.31 12.71 -3.55
CA ASP A 39 1.98 12.21 -3.17
C ASP A 39 2.00 10.79 -2.58
N ASP A 40 3.18 10.20 -2.37
CA ASP A 40 3.29 8.88 -1.76
C ASP A 40 2.85 8.95 -0.29
N VAL A 41 1.93 8.09 0.10
CA VAL A 41 1.37 8.11 1.44
C VAL A 41 1.22 6.71 2.02
N ILE A 42 1.49 6.57 3.32
CA ILE A 42 1.15 5.39 4.12
C ILE A 42 0.20 5.84 5.23
N VAL A 43 -1.06 5.43 5.15
CA VAL A 43 -2.10 5.79 6.12
C VAL A 43 -2.58 4.57 6.89
N ARG A 44 -3.14 4.79 8.09
CA ARG A 44 -3.93 3.76 8.77
C ARG A 44 -5.29 3.64 8.07
N ARG A 45 -5.76 2.41 7.88
CA ARG A 45 -7.10 2.15 7.33
C ARG A 45 -8.21 2.77 8.18
N GLU A 46 -8.03 2.88 9.49
CA GLU A 46 -8.98 3.51 10.40
C GLU A 46 -9.15 5.02 10.19
N SER A 47 -8.24 5.66 9.43
CA SER A 47 -8.32 7.06 9.04
C SER A 47 -9.16 7.29 7.78
N ALA A 48 -9.90 6.27 7.31
CA ALA A 48 -10.81 6.41 6.18
C ALA A 48 -11.89 7.44 6.51
N VAL A 49 -12.10 8.37 5.60
CA VAL A 49 -13.10 9.43 5.69
C VAL A 49 -14.20 9.20 4.66
N ASP A 50 -15.36 9.80 4.90
CA ASP A 50 -16.45 9.77 3.94
C ASP A 50 -16.09 10.57 2.69
N TYR A 51 -16.75 10.28 1.57
CA TYR A 51 -16.45 10.91 0.28
C TYR A 51 -16.48 12.45 0.30
N TRP A 52 -17.34 13.04 1.13
CA TRP A 52 -17.52 14.50 1.23
C TRP A 52 -16.75 15.16 2.38
N ASP A 53 -15.88 14.42 3.08
CA ASP A 53 -15.19 14.96 4.25
C ASP A 53 -14.29 16.15 3.89
N GLY A 54 -14.54 17.30 4.52
CA GLY A 54 -13.80 18.54 4.29
C GLY A 54 -14.23 19.36 3.07
N GLU A 55 -15.20 18.91 2.27
CA GLU A 55 -15.72 19.68 1.12
C GLU A 55 -16.75 20.74 1.58
N ARG A 56 -16.63 21.98 1.06
CA ARG A 56 -17.52 23.13 1.34
C ARG A 56 -17.95 23.84 0.06
#